data_AF-A0A851VX25-F1
#
_entry.id   AF-A0A851VX25-F1
#
_cell.length_a   1.000
_cell.length_b   1.000
_cell.length_c   1.000
_cell.angle_alpha   90.00
_cell.angle_beta   90.00
_cell.angle_gamma   90.00
#
_symmetry.space_group_name_H-M   'P 1'
#
loop_
_entity.id
_entity.type
_entity.pdbx_description
1 polymer ?
#
loop_
_entity_poly.entity_id
_entity_poly.type
_entity_poly.pdbx_seq_one_letter_code
_entity_poly.pdbx_strand_id
1 'polypeptide(L)'
;AASAPKPLPSSGPKSLREMPHPLATSSSEEMGPALTPSPDLLLPRSIADKACLASPWPGMTVLHLLLSSEVRGIAVHQVYPILFQTTRAEFDLPEYSVRRRYQDFDWLRNKLEESQPTHLIPPLPEKFVVKGVVDRFSEEFVETRRKALDKFLKRITDHPVLSFNEHFNVFLTAKDLNAYKKQGMALLSKMGESVKYVTGGYKLRSRPLEFAAIGDYLDTFSLKLGTIDRIAQRIIKEQLEYLVELREYGPVYSTWGGLEVELSEPLEGVSACIGNCCTALEELSEDMTEDFLPVLREYILYAESMK
;
A
#
# COMPACT_ATOMS: atom_id res chain seq x y z
N ALA A 1 27.43 -29.31 -48.95
CA ALA A 1 26.10 -29.36 -48.32
C ALA A 1 26.30 -29.67 -46.84
N ALA A 2 26.12 -28.68 -45.97
CA ALA A 2 26.18 -28.83 -44.52
C ALA A 2 24.93 -28.15 -43.94
N SER A 3 24.15 -28.91 -43.18
CA SER A 3 22.82 -28.55 -42.65
C SER A 3 22.92 -27.57 -41.48
N ALA A 4 22.03 -26.57 -41.46
CA ALA A 4 21.82 -25.69 -40.31
C ALA A 4 21.13 -26.43 -39.14
N PRO A 5 21.40 -26.06 -37.87
CA PRO A 5 20.84 -26.74 -36.71
C PRO A 5 19.38 -26.32 -36.43
N LYS A 6 18.58 -27.27 -35.92
CA LYS A 6 17.20 -27.05 -35.46
C LYS A 6 17.16 -26.26 -34.14
N PRO A 7 16.18 -25.36 -33.94
CA PRO A 7 15.96 -24.70 -32.66
C PRO A 7 15.32 -25.66 -31.63
N LEU A 8 15.70 -25.49 -30.36
CA LEU A 8 15.13 -26.20 -29.21
C LEU A 8 13.79 -25.55 -28.78
N PRO A 9 12.84 -26.33 -28.22
CA PRO A 9 11.58 -25.79 -27.72
C PRO A 9 11.81 -24.98 -26.44
N SER A 10 11.29 -23.74 -26.44
CA SER A 10 11.19 -22.87 -25.27
C SER A 10 10.09 -23.41 -24.33
N SER A 11 10.47 -23.88 -23.14
CA SER A 11 9.54 -24.11 -22.03
C SER A 11 9.62 -22.95 -21.04
N GLY A 12 9.03 -21.81 -21.40
CA GLY A 12 8.81 -20.69 -20.47
C GLY A 12 7.42 -20.78 -19.82
N PRO A 13 7.26 -20.43 -18.53
CA PRO A 13 5.94 -20.28 -17.92
C PRO A 13 5.19 -19.09 -18.55
N LYS A 14 3.89 -19.27 -18.78
CA LYS A 14 2.98 -18.34 -19.46
C LYS A 14 2.99 -16.93 -18.84
N SER A 15 2.86 -15.92 -19.70
CA SER A 15 2.79 -14.50 -19.33
C SER A 15 1.61 -14.19 -18.40
N LEU A 16 1.78 -13.23 -17.50
CA LEU A 16 0.75 -12.74 -16.55
C LEU A 16 -0.56 -12.29 -17.23
N ARG A 17 -0.55 -12.02 -18.54
CA ARG A 17 -1.74 -11.70 -19.33
C ARG A 17 -2.64 -12.90 -19.62
N GLU A 18 -2.17 -14.13 -19.38
CA GLU A 18 -2.89 -15.37 -19.72
C GLU A 18 -3.60 -16.02 -18.52
N MET A 19 -3.73 -15.34 -17.37
CA MET A 19 -4.53 -15.87 -16.26
C MET A 19 -6.03 -15.62 -16.50
N PRO A 20 -6.86 -16.66 -16.68
CA PRO A 20 -8.29 -16.47 -16.84
C PRO A 20 -8.93 -16.08 -15.51
N HIS A 21 -9.82 -15.09 -15.55
CA HIS A 21 -10.70 -14.73 -14.44
C HIS A 21 -11.71 -15.87 -14.21
N PRO A 22 -12.01 -16.27 -12.96
CA PRO A 22 -12.89 -17.41 -12.64
C PRO A 22 -14.37 -17.25 -13.08
N LEU A 23 -14.72 -16.14 -13.72
CA LEU A 23 -16.06 -15.88 -14.28
C LEU A 23 -16.08 -15.89 -15.82
N ALA A 24 -14.94 -16.12 -16.47
CA ALA A 24 -14.88 -16.29 -17.92
C ALA A 24 -15.34 -17.70 -18.28
N THR A 25 -16.65 -17.94 -18.24
CA THR A 25 -17.24 -19.17 -18.75
C THR A 25 -17.39 -19.07 -20.26
N SER A 26 -16.90 -20.10 -20.94
CA SER A 26 -17.09 -20.34 -22.37
C SER A 26 -18.59 -20.44 -22.69
N SER A 27 -19.09 -19.55 -23.54
CA SER A 27 -20.32 -19.78 -24.30
C SER A 27 -19.96 -19.90 -25.78
N SER A 28 -20.49 -20.93 -26.41
CA SER A 28 -20.16 -21.37 -27.76
C SER A 28 -20.61 -20.37 -28.84
N GLU A 29 -19.80 -20.36 -29.91
CA GLU A 29 -19.88 -19.75 -31.24
C GLU A 29 -21.23 -19.18 -31.74
N GLU A 30 -21.22 -17.92 -32.19
CA GLU A 30 -21.85 -17.51 -33.45
C GLU A 30 -21.02 -16.40 -34.14
N MET A 31 -21.05 -16.43 -35.47
CA MET A 31 -20.15 -15.75 -36.43
C MET A 31 -20.81 -14.48 -37.00
N GLY A 32 -20.09 -13.34 -37.03
CA GLY A 32 -20.46 -12.17 -37.85
C GLY A 32 -19.63 -10.91 -37.55
N PRO A 33 -19.13 -10.15 -38.56
CA PRO A 33 -18.02 -9.20 -38.39
C PRO A 33 -18.47 -7.73 -38.28
N ALA A 34 -17.81 -6.93 -37.43
CA ALA A 34 -17.64 -5.49 -37.62
C ALA A 34 -16.58 -4.92 -36.68
N LEU A 35 -15.70 -4.12 -37.27
CA LEU A 35 -14.60 -3.36 -36.67
C LEU A 35 -15.09 -2.36 -35.60
N THR A 36 -14.39 -2.29 -34.47
CA THR A 36 -14.14 -1.05 -33.71
C THR A 36 -12.74 -1.13 -33.08
N PRO A 37 -11.99 -0.02 -33.01
CA PRO A 37 -10.55 -0.04 -32.81
C PRO A 37 -10.16 -0.23 -31.34
N SER A 38 -9.00 -0.84 -31.12
CA SER A 38 -8.27 -0.83 -29.84
C SER A 38 -8.09 0.61 -29.34
N PRO A 39 -8.26 0.88 -28.04
CA PRO A 39 -7.68 2.08 -27.47
C PRO A 39 -6.17 1.84 -27.37
N ASP A 40 -5.40 2.64 -28.11
CA ASP A 40 -3.96 2.70 -28.03
C ASP A 40 -3.51 2.84 -26.58
N LEU A 41 -2.68 1.90 -26.14
CA LEU A 41 -1.96 1.97 -24.87
C LEU A 41 -0.88 3.04 -24.97
N LEU A 42 -1.29 4.30 -24.84
CA LEU A 42 -0.39 5.36 -24.44
C LEU A 42 -0.01 5.11 -22.98
N LEU A 43 1.25 4.72 -22.80
CA LEU A 43 1.96 4.68 -21.53
C LEU A 43 1.71 5.98 -20.75
N PRO A 44 1.41 5.93 -19.44
CA PRO A 44 1.31 7.14 -18.64
C PRO A 44 2.69 7.80 -18.55
N ARG A 45 2.84 8.91 -19.27
CA ARG A 45 3.85 9.92 -18.96
C ARG A 45 3.39 10.67 -17.73
N SER A 46 4.25 10.71 -16.71
CA SER A 46 4.20 11.59 -15.54
C SER A 46 2.91 11.51 -14.70
N ILE A 47 2.99 10.81 -13.57
CA ILE A 47 1.99 10.93 -12.48
C ILE A 47 2.32 12.21 -11.70
N ALA A 48 2.22 13.34 -12.39
CA ALA A 48 2.13 14.65 -11.78
C ALA A 48 1.03 15.40 -12.53
N ASP A 49 0.09 15.93 -11.74
CA ASP A 49 -1.00 16.83 -12.10
C ASP A 49 -2.35 16.24 -12.59
N LYS A 50 -3.36 16.54 -11.75
CA LYS A 50 -4.76 16.85 -12.09
C LYS A 50 -5.72 15.69 -12.37
N ALA A 51 -5.92 14.85 -11.37
CA ALA A 51 -7.19 14.13 -11.19
C ALA A 51 -7.65 14.18 -9.71
N CYS A 52 -7.75 15.38 -9.13
CA CYS A 52 -8.27 15.59 -7.76
C CYS A 52 -9.57 16.43 -7.69
N LEU A 53 -10.27 16.65 -8.81
CA LEU A 53 -11.46 17.53 -8.82
C LEU A 53 -12.65 16.96 -9.62
N ALA A 54 -12.82 15.65 -9.65
CA ALA A 54 -14.09 15.04 -10.07
C ALA A 54 -14.90 14.67 -8.82
N SER A 55 -15.72 15.64 -8.38
CA SER A 55 -16.87 15.57 -7.46
C SER A 55 -17.08 14.27 -6.65
N PRO A 56 -16.97 14.32 -5.30
CA PRO A 56 -17.47 13.27 -4.43
C PRO A 56 -19.00 13.21 -4.48
N TRP A 57 -19.55 12.01 -4.35
CA TRP A 57 -20.98 11.74 -4.14
C TRP A 57 -21.63 12.74 -3.16
N PRO A 58 -22.92 13.11 -3.34
CA PRO A 58 -23.60 13.99 -2.41
C PRO A 58 -23.73 13.31 -1.03
N GLY A 59 -22.94 13.77 -0.05
CA GLY A 59 -23.15 13.44 1.36
C GLY A 59 -21.90 13.23 2.24
N MET A 60 -20.69 13.17 1.68
CA MET A 60 -19.47 13.05 2.48
C MET A 60 -18.31 13.81 1.87
N THR A 61 -17.85 14.83 2.57
CA THR A 61 -16.56 15.48 2.32
C THR A 61 -15.87 15.57 3.68
N VAL A 62 -15.03 14.58 3.96
CA VAL A 62 -14.10 14.61 5.09
C VAL A 62 -12.75 14.96 4.48
N LEU A 63 -12.46 16.25 4.43
CA LEU A 63 -11.22 16.79 3.88
C LEU A 63 -10.26 17.07 5.03
N HIS A 64 -9.03 16.59 4.88
CA HIS A 64 -7.86 16.82 5.73
C HIS A 64 -7.83 16.08 7.08
N LEU A 65 -7.60 14.76 7.00
CA LEU A 65 -6.80 14.08 8.02
C LEU A 65 -5.37 14.61 7.93
N LEU A 66 -4.99 15.49 8.85
CA LEU A 66 -3.59 15.88 9.04
C LEU A 66 -3.06 15.08 10.23
N LEU A 67 -2.40 13.97 9.92
CA LEU A 67 -1.60 13.24 10.90
C LEU A 67 -0.26 13.98 11.03
N SER A 68 -0.06 14.76 12.10
CA SER A 68 1.19 15.46 12.39
C SER A 68 2.13 14.56 13.20
N SER A 69 3.41 14.47 12.87
CA SER A 69 4.41 13.78 13.68
C SER A 69 4.91 14.70 14.80
N GLU A 70 4.32 14.63 16.00
CA GLU A 70 4.90 15.24 17.20
C GLU A 70 5.27 14.13 18.19
N VAL A 71 6.47 13.57 18.02
CA VAL A 71 7.01 12.55 18.94
C VAL A 71 7.60 13.27 20.15
N ARG A 72 6.81 13.43 21.22
CA ARG A 72 7.37 13.91 22.50
C ARG A 72 8.18 12.79 23.13
N GLY A 73 9.50 12.94 23.14
CA GLY A 73 10.53 11.99 23.59
C GLY A 73 10.53 11.62 25.08
N ILE A 74 9.37 11.62 25.75
CA ILE A 74 9.22 11.18 27.16
C ILE A 74 8.13 10.08 27.28
N ALA A 75 7.48 9.70 26.17
CA ALA A 75 6.41 8.70 26.20
C ALA A 75 6.90 7.29 25.82
N VAL A 76 6.54 6.30 26.64
CA VAL A 76 6.75 4.85 26.39
C VAL A 76 6.13 4.39 25.06
N HIS A 77 5.28 5.21 24.42
CA HIS A 77 4.56 4.91 23.19
C HIS A 77 4.44 6.15 22.28
N GLN A 78 4.52 5.94 20.96
CA GLN A 78 4.23 6.96 19.94
C GLN A 78 2.75 7.33 19.92
N VAL A 79 2.48 8.64 19.85
CA VAL A 79 1.13 9.23 19.79
C VAL A 79 1.01 10.04 18.50
N TYR A 80 -0.07 9.84 17.78
CA TYR A 80 -0.41 10.49 16.53
C TYR A 80 -1.59 11.46 16.79
N PRO A 81 -1.36 12.79 16.74
CA PRO A 81 -2.46 13.74 16.66
C PRO A 81 -3.22 13.55 15.35
N ILE A 82 -4.54 13.54 15.44
CA ILE A 82 -5.49 13.47 14.35
C ILE A 82 -6.29 14.76 14.37
N LEU A 83 -6.21 15.51 13.28
CA LEU A 83 -7.13 16.58 12.97
C LEU A 83 -8.18 16.04 12.00
N PHE A 84 -9.44 16.27 12.31
CA PHE A 84 -10.57 15.79 11.51
C PHE A 84 -11.55 16.94 11.32
N GLN A 85 -11.90 17.23 10.07
CA GLN A 85 -12.92 18.20 9.71
C GLN A 85 -14.06 17.52 8.96
N THR A 86 -15.28 17.97 9.23
CA THR A 86 -16.49 17.33 8.70
C THR A 86 -17.59 18.35 8.45
N THR A 87 -18.34 18.14 7.37
CA THR A 87 -19.56 18.89 7.06
C THR A 87 -20.83 18.10 7.38
N ARG A 88 -20.70 16.92 7.99
CA ARG A 88 -21.83 16.02 8.27
C ARG A 88 -22.54 16.45 9.55
N ALA A 89 -23.87 16.52 9.49
CA ALA A 89 -24.70 16.98 10.61
C ALA A 89 -24.72 16.02 11.82
N GLU A 90 -24.21 14.79 11.65
CA GLU A 90 -24.07 13.80 12.74
C GLU A 90 -22.97 14.13 13.75
N PHE A 91 -22.10 15.11 13.44
CA PHE A 91 -21.05 15.58 14.33
C PHE A 91 -21.43 16.91 14.97
N ASP A 92 -21.17 17.04 16.27
CA ASP A 92 -21.48 18.26 17.04
C ASP A 92 -20.59 19.45 16.67
N LEU A 93 -19.36 19.17 16.22
CA LEU A 93 -18.36 20.18 15.87
C LEU A 93 -17.89 20.00 14.41
N PRO A 94 -17.59 21.10 13.71
CA PRO A 94 -17.02 21.02 12.35
C PRO A 94 -15.58 20.52 12.34
N GLU A 95 -14.88 20.58 13.49
CA GLU A 95 -13.48 20.17 13.64
C GLU A 95 -13.24 19.49 14.99
N TYR A 96 -12.44 18.42 14.95
CA TYR A 96 -11.97 17.69 16.13
C TYR A 96 -10.45 17.53 16.09
N SER A 97 -9.82 17.62 17.26
CA SER A 97 -8.42 17.29 17.48
C SER A 97 -8.31 16.23 18.57
N VAL A 98 -7.88 15.03 18.20
CA VAL A 98 -7.70 13.90 19.12
C VAL A 98 -6.30 13.32 19.01
N ARG A 99 -5.85 12.66 20.07
CA ARG A 99 -4.55 11.97 20.10
C ARG A 99 -4.77 10.47 20.18
N ARG A 100 -4.15 9.71 19.28
CA ARG A 100 -4.30 8.25 19.19
C ARG A 100 -2.94 7.57 19.12
N ARG A 101 -2.79 6.46 19.83
CA ARG A 101 -1.61 5.58 19.74
C ARG A 101 -1.89 4.46 18.75
N TYR A 102 -0.85 3.78 18.26
CA TYR A 102 -1.02 2.64 17.35
C TYR A 102 -2.03 1.59 17.86
N GLN A 103 -2.02 1.30 19.17
CA GLN A 103 -2.98 0.37 19.81
C GLN A 103 -4.45 0.84 19.75
N ASP A 104 -4.69 2.14 19.56
CA ASP A 104 -6.03 2.67 19.34
C ASP A 104 -6.52 2.38 17.92
N PHE A 105 -5.62 2.39 16.94
CA PHE A 105 -5.93 1.97 15.56
C PHE A 105 -6.19 0.46 15.48
N ASP A 106 -5.37 -0.35 16.16
CA ASP A 106 -5.58 -1.80 16.28
C ASP A 106 -6.96 -2.12 16.86
N TRP A 107 -7.36 -1.41 17.93
CA TRP A 107 -8.70 -1.50 18.49
C TRP A 107 -9.80 -1.12 17.48
N LEU A 108 -9.64 -0.02 16.74
CA LEU A 108 -10.61 0.42 15.74
C LEU A 108 -10.76 -0.63 14.63
N ARG A 109 -9.65 -1.15 14.09
CA ARG A 109 -9.66 -2.18 13.06
C ARG A 109 -10.43 -3.42 13.53
N ASN A 110 -10.13 -3.92 14.73
CA ASN A 110 -10.81 -5.10 15.29
C ASN A 110 -12.33 -4.84 15.46
N LYS A 111 -12.72 -3.63 15.86
CA LYS A 111 -14.14 -3.25 15.98
C LYS A 111 -14.85 -3.14 14.64
N LEU A 112 -14.17 -2.67 13.61
CA LEU A 112 -14.69 -2.66 12.24
C LEU A 112 -14.86 -4.10 11.71
N GLU A 113 -13.91 -5.00 11.98
CA GLU A 113 -14.03 -6.42 11.61
C GLU A 113 -15.20 -7.11 12.33
N GLU A 114 -15.38 -6.86 13.63
CA GLU A 114 -16.48 -7.43 14.42
C GLU A 114 -17.85 -6.90 13.96
N SER A 115 -17.94 -5.60 13.66
CA SER A 115 -19.21 -4.97 13.26
C SER A 115 -19.56 -5.23 11.80
N GLN A 116 -18.56 -5.41 10.93
CA GLN A 116 -18.73 -5.48 9.49
C GLN A 116 -18.04 -6.71 8.86
N PRO A 117 -18.43 -7.95 9.22
CA PRO A 117 -17.73 -9.18 8.87
C PRO A 117 -17.72 -9.52 7.37
N THR A 118 -18.55 -8.85 6.56
CA THR A 118 -18.64 -9.06 5.10
C THR A 118 -17.80 -8.06 4.30
N HIS A 119 -17.22 -7.06 4.96
CA HIS A 119 -16.48 -5.99 4.29
C HIS A 119 -14.98 -6.15 4.52
N LEU A 120 -14.20 -5.80 3.50
CA LEU A 120 -12.75 -5.83 3.58
C LEU A 120 -12.26 -4.62 4.38
N ILE A 121 -11.80 -4.87 5.61
CA ILE A 121 -11.27 -3.81 6.47
C ILE A 121 -9.83 -3.49 6.05
N PRO A 122 -9.49 -2.21 5.80
CA PRO A 122 -8.12 -1.83 5.47
C PRO A 122 -7.10 -2.38 6.48
N PRO A 123 -5.99 -2.99 6.02
CA PRO A 123 -4.98 -3.49 6.93
C PRO A 123 -4.25 -2.33 7.60
N LEU A 124 -3.79 -2.56 8.83
CA LEU A 124 -2.84 -1.64 9.46
C LEU A 124 -1.43 -2.00 9.00
N PRO A 125 -0.51 -1.01 8.90
CA PRO A 125 0.90 -1.33 8.70
C PRO A 125 1.34 -2.30 9.79
N GLU A 126 2.15 -3.29 9.46
CA GLU A 126 2.57 -4.30 10.43
C GLU A 126 3.10 -3.65 11.72
N LYS A 127 2.96 -4.38 12.82
CA LYS A 127 3.74 -4.14 14.03
C LYS A 127 5.18 -4.47 13.65
N PHE A 128 5.88 -3.57 12.93
CA PHE A 128 7.27 -3.68 12.48
C PHE A 128 8.21 -3.75 13.69
N VAL A 129 8.13 -4.86 14.39
CA VAL A 129 9.07 -5.39 15.37
C VAL A 129 9.52 -6.72 14.78
N VAL A 130 9.85 -6.74 13.49
CA VAL A 130 10.55 -7.87 12.90
C VAL A 130 11.97 -7.82 13.45
N LYS A 131 12.19 -8.54 14.55
CA LYS A 131 13.48 -9.06 15.00
C LYS A 131 14.66 -8.07 14.99
N GLY A 132 14.54 -6.92 15.66
CA GLY A 132 15.71 -6.14 16.12
C GLY A 132 16.54 -5.41 15.07
N VAL A 133 16.06 -5.26 13.83
CA VAL A 133 16.82 -4.61 12.74
C VAL A 133 16.49 -3.11 12.59
N VAL A 134 15.32 -2.64 13.03
CA VAL A 134 14.89 -1.25 12.86
C VAL A 134 14.60 -0.61 14.22
N ASP A 135 15.24 0.52 14.50
CA ASP A 135 14.94 1.32 15.69
C ASP A 135 13.51 1.85 15.58
N ARG A 136 12.66 1.45 16.53
CA ARG A 136 11.25 1.88 16.60
C ARG A 136 11.12 3.39 16.72
N PHE A 137 12.16 4.11 17.13
CA PHE A 137 12.17 5.57 17.23
C PHE A 137 12.91 6.27 16.08
N SER A 138 13.38 5.51 15.08
CA SER A 138 13.92 6.13 13.86
C SER A 138 12.86 7.01 13.20
N GLU A 139 13.28 8.17 12.74
CA GLU A 139 12.40 9.14 12.08
C GLU A 139 11.72 8.54 10.85
N GLU A 140 12.47 7.79 10.05
CA GLU A 140 11.99 7.04 8.89
C GLU A 140 10.85 6.08 9.24
N PHE A 141 11.00 5.32 10.32
CA PHE A 141 9.97 4.38 10.78
C PHE A 141 8.71 5.08 11.26
N VAL A 142 8.87 6.15 12.05
CA VAL A 142 7.75 6.94 12.55
C VAL A 142 6.97 7.54 11.39
N GLU A 143 7.67 8.08 10.40
CA GLU A 143 7.07 8.72 9.24
C GLU A 143 6.39 7.71 8.31
N THR A 144 7.04 6.59 8.02
CA THR A 144 6.45 5.48 7.24
C THR A 144 5.16 4.98 7.88
N ARG A 145 5.18 4.77 9.21
CA ARG A 145 3.99 4.37 9.96
C ARG A 145 2.92 5.46 9.93
N ARG A 146 3.29 6.73 10.08
CA ARG A 146 2.37 7.87 10.02
C ARG A 146 1.65 7.92 8.67
N LYS A 147 2.37 7.82 7.55
CA LYS A 147 1.82 7.75 6.18
C LYS A 147 0.83 6.59 6.04
N ALA A 148 1.18 5.40 6.53
CA ALA A 148 0.31 4.24 6.45
C ALA A 148 -0.96 4.35 7.32
N LEU A 149 -0.86 4.92 8.53
CA LEU A 149 -2.02 5.19 9.39
C LEU A 149 -2.95 6.26 8.79
N ASP A 150 -2.38 7.30 8.18
CA ASP A 150 -3.13 8.32 7.44
C ASP A 150 -3.92 7.70 6.28
N LYS A 151 -3.27 6.84 5.49
CA LYS A 151 -3.90 6.08 4.41
C LYS A 151 -5.02 5.17 4.91
N PHE A 152 -4.82 4.45 6.02
CA PHE A 152 -5.84 3.62 6.67
C PHE A 152 -7.10 4.44 7.00
N LEU A 153 -6.93 5.61 7.64
CA LEU A 153 -8.06 6.46 7.98
C LEU A 153 -8.76 7.00 6.73
N LYS A 154 -8.02 7.47 5.72
CA LYS A 154 -8.57 7.92 4.43
C LYS A 154 -9.40 6.85 3.75
N ARG A 155 -8.94 5.59 3.72
CA ARG A 155 -9.70 4.48 3.15
C ARG A 155 -11.01 4.23 3.89
N ILE A 156 -11.01 4.35 5.22
CA ILE A 156 -12.24 4.21 6.02
C ILE A 156 -13.19 5.36 5.76
N THR A 157 -12.68 6.60 5.69
CA THR A 157 -13.52 7.79 5.42
C THR A 157 -14.12 7.76 4.02
N ASP A 158 -13.39 7.26 3.02
CA ASP A 158 -13.87 7.18 1.64
C ASP A 158 -14.85 6.01 1.42
N HIS A 159 -14.90 5.06 2.35
CA HIS A 159 -15.76 3.89 2.23
C HIS A 159 -17.21 4.21 2.64
N PRO A 160 -18.21 3.91 1.79
CA PRO A 160 -19.61 4.34 2.00
C PRO A 160 -20.28 3.73 3.24
N VAL A 161 -19.82 2.57 3.70
CA VAL A 161 -20.34 1.91 4.91
C VAL A 161 -19.46 2.14 6.14
N LEU A 162 -18.15 1.86 6.07
CA LEU A 162 -17.24 1.96 7.23
C LEU A 162 -17.16 3.37 7.82
N SER A 163 -17.33 4.40 6.99
CA SER A 163 -17.28 5.80 7.43
C SER A 163 -18.46 6.24 8.31
N PHE A 164 -19.58 5.51 8.32
CA PHE A 164 -20.72 5.74 9.21
C PHE A 164 -20.68 4.87 10.47
N ASN A 165 -19.60 4.09 10.66
CA ASN A 165 -19.51 3.17 11.78
C ASN A 165 -19.41 3.93 13.12
N GLU A 166 -20.19 3.52 14.12
CA GLU A 166 -20.21 4.16 15.44
C GLU A 166 -18.82 4.16 16.11
N HIS A 167 -18.07 3.05 16.01
CA HIS A 167 -16.74 2.95 16.59
C HIS A 167 -15.72 3.87 15.91
N PHE A 168 -15.90 4.11 14.60
CA PHE A 168 -15.10 5.09 13.87
C PHE A 168 -15.41 6.52 14.33
N ASN A 169 -16.69 6.86 14.49
CA ASN A 169 -17.09 8.17 15.01
C ASN A 169 -16.54 8.42 16.42
N VAL A 170 -16.63 7.43 17.31
CA VAL A 170 -16.04 7.49 18.66
C VAL A 170 -14.51 7.63 18.59
N PHE A 171 -13.86 6.91 17.68
CA PHE A 171 -12.42 7.02 17.46
C PHE A 171 -12.00 8.43 17.05
N LEU A 172 -12.80 9.16 16.28
CA LEU A 172 -12.50 10.53 15.85
C LEU A 172 -12.85 11.61 16.88
N THR A 173 -13.84 11.37 17.74
CA THR A 173 -14.43 12.41 18.60
C THR A 173 -14.08 12.28 20.08
N ALA A 174 -13.85 11.06 20.59
CA ALA A 174 -13.71 10.83 22.02
C ALA A 174 -12.41 11.39 22.59
N LYS A 175 -12.49 12.18 23.67
CA LYS A 175 -11.29 12.66 24.38
C LYS A 175 -10.56 11.52 25.11
N ASP A 176 -11.31 10.63 25.76
CA ASP A 176 -10.77 9.43 26.41
C ASP A 176 -11.36 8.16 25.79
N LEU A 177 -10.60 7.57 24.86
CA LEU A 177 -10.98 6.33 24.20
C LEU A 177 -10.98 5.13 25.18
N ASN A 178 -10.16 5.16 26.23
CA ASN A 178 -10.02 4.00 27.13
C ASN A 178 -11.28 3.76 27.96
N ALA A 179 -12.01 4.82 28.32
CA ALA A 179 -13.30 4.70 28.99
C ALA A 179 -14.30 3.90 28.12
N TYR A 180 -14.36 4.21 26.82
CA TYR A 180 -15.25 3.52 25.88
C TYR A 180 -14.83 2.05 25.66
N LYS A 181 -13.51 1.78 25.57
CA LYS A 181 -12.99 0.41 25.51
C LYS A 181 -13.44 -0.43 26.71
N LYS A 182 -13.40 0.14 27.92
CA LYS A 182 -13.81 -0.55 29.16
C LYS A 182 -15.32 -0.81 29.22
N GLN A 183 -16.15 0.11 28.71
CA GLN A 183 -17.60 -0.07 28.66
C GLN A 183 -18.00 -1.24 27.75
N GLY A 184 -17.37 -1.37 26.57
CA GLY A 184 -17.61 -2.51 25.67
C GLY A 184 -17.16 -3.85 26.26
N MET A 185 -16.03 -3.87 26.99
CA MET A 185 -15.56 -5.08 27.68
C MET A 185 -16.50 -5.51 28.82
N ALA A 186 -17.08 -4.57 29.56
CA ALA A 186 -18.02 -4.88 30.65
C ALA A 186 -19.32 -5.58 30.17
N LEU A 187 -19.76 -5.32 28.93
CA LEU A 187 -20.87 -6.03 28.31
C LEU A 187 -20.46 -7.41 27.76
N LEU A 188 -19.26 -7.52 27.17
CA LEU A 188 -18.76 -8.79 26.63
C LEU A 188 -18.42 -9.81 27.72
N SER A 189 -17.93 -9.38 28.89
CA SER A 189 -17.70 -10.29 30.03
C SER A 189 -18.98 -10.93 30.58
N LYS A 190 -20.17 -10.40 30.24
CA LYS A 190 -21.46 -10.97 30.65
C LYS A 190 -22.04 -11.99 29.65
N MET A 191 -21.49 -12.12 28.44
CA MET A 191 -22.05 -13.00 27.39
C MET A 191 -20.99 -13.65 26.46
N GLY A 192 -19.70 -13.54 26.76
CA GLY A 192 -18.63 -13.72 25.76
C GLY A 192 -17.91 -15.06 25.72
N GLU A 193 -18.02 -15.93 26.74
CA GLU A 193 -17.16 -17.12 26.83
C GLU A 193 -17.80 -18.42 26.27
N SER A 194 -19.10 -18.43 25.96
CA SER A 194 -19.78 -19.67 25.54
C SER A 194 -20.12 -19.78 24.04
N VAL A 195 -19.90 -18.76 23.22
CA VAL A 195 -20.40 -18.76 21.80
C VAL A 195 -19.28 -18.62 20.76
N LYS A 196 -18.01 -18.45 21.15
CA LYS A 196 -16.91 -18.32 20.17
C LYS A 196 -16.31 -19.65 19.69
N TYR A 197 -16.72 -20.80 20.25
CA TYR A 197 -16.18 -22.12 19.89
C TYR A 197 -17.21 -23.17 19.47
N VAL A 198 -18.52 -22.87 19.43
CA VAL A 198 -19.55 -23.82 18.96
C VAL A 198 -19.76 -23.81 17.45
N THR A 199 -19.06 -22.93 16.73
CA THR A 199 -19.06 -22.89 15.26
C THR A 199 -18.10 -23.92 14.63
N GLY A 200 -17.33 -24.67 15.43
CA GLY A 200 -16.47 -25.77 14.99
C GLY A 200 -17.21 -27.07 14.60
N GLY A 201 -18.55 -27.07 14.59
CA GLY A 201 -19.37 -28.27 14.39
C GLY A 201 -20.17 -28.32 13.08
N TYR A 202 -20.38 -27.20 12.38
CA TYR A 202 -20.85 -27.29 11.00
C TYR A 202 -19.63 -27.51 10.12
N LYS A 203 -19.38 -28.78 9.78
CA LYS A 203 -18.95 -29.06 8.42
C LYS A 203 -20.01 -28.41 7.52
N LEU A 204 -19.80 -27.15 7.12
CA LEU A 204 -20.51 -26.52 6.03
C LEU A 204 -20.34 -27.50 4.88
N ARG A 205 -21.40 -28.28 4.66
CA ARG A 205 -21.45 -29.37 3.71
C ARG A 205 -21.22 -28.70 2.36
N SER A 206 -19.99 -28.85 1.87
CA SER A 206 -19.34 -28.09 0.79
C SER A 206 -19.31 -26.56 0.99
N ARG A 207 -18.12 -26.01 1.28
CA ARG A 207 -17.79 -24.62 0.92
C ARG A 207 -18.06 -24.48 -0.58
N PRO A 208 -18.84 -23.49 -1.04
CA PRO A 208 -19.09 -23.33 -2.47
C PRO A 208 -17.77 -23.26 -3.23
N LEU A 209 -17.70 -23.90 -4.39
CA LEU A 209 -16.48 -24.03 -5.19
C LEU A 209 -15.85 -22.66 -5.48
N GLU A 210 -16.69 -21.63 -5.61
CA GLU A 210 -16.28 -20.24 -5.81
C GLU A 210 -15.38 -19.73 -4.67
N PHE A 211 -15.72 -20.01 -3.41
CA PHE A 211 -14.91 -19.57 -2.26
C PHE A 211 -13.64 -20.41 -2.07
N ALA A 212 -13.65 -21.68 -2.49
CA ALA A 212 -12.44 -22.49 -2.53
C ALA A 212 -11.47 -21.96 -3.60
N ALA A 213 -11.98 -21.66 -4.80
CA ALA A 213 -11.20 -21.07 -5.89
C ALA A 213 -10.64 -19.68 -5.53
N ILE A 214 -11.39 -18.87 -4.78
CA ILE A 214 -10.89 -17.59 -4.24
C ILE A 214 -9.72 -17.83 -3.29
N GLY A 215 -9.77 -18.86 -2.43
CA GLY A 215 -8.65 -19.22 -1.56
C GLY A 215 -7.37 -19.52 -2.35
N ASP A 216 -7.46 -20.42 -3.33
CA ASP A 216 -6.33 -20.79 -4.19
C ASP A 216 -5.78 -19.59 -4.99
N TYR A 217 -6.68 -18.71 -5.45
CA TYR A 217 -6.33 -17.46 -6.10
C TYR A 217 -5.57 -16.54 -5.15
N LEU A 218 -6.05 -16.33 -3.92
CA LEU A 218 -5.40 -15.47 -2.93
C LEU A 218 -4.03 -16.01 -2.54
N ASP A 219 -3.86 -17.32 -2.41
CA ASP A 219 -2.55 -17.93 -2.16
C ASP A 219 -1.57 -17.66 -3.30
N THR A 220 -2.01 -17.87 -4.55
CA THR A 220 -1.21 -17.58 -5.74
C THR A 220 -0.88 -16.08 -5.85
N PHE A 221 -1.85 -15.22 -5.57
CA PHE A 221 -1.70 -13.77 -5.61
C PHE A 221 -0.71 -13.27 -4.56
N SER A 222 -0.85 -13.68 -3.29
CA SER A 222 0.12 -13.37 -2.23
C SER A 222 1.53 -13.83 -2.58
N LEU A 223 1.69 -15.04 -3.12
CA LEU A 223 2.99 -15.58 -3.52
C LEU A 223 3.64 -14.75 -4.63
N LYS A 224 2.85 -14.36 -5.64
CA LYS A 224 3.32 -13.53 -6.76
C LYS A 224 3.72 -12.14 -6.29
N LEU A 225 2.87 -11.47 -5.50
CA LEU A 225 3.20 -10.15 -4.95
C LEU A 225 4.43 -10.19 -4.04
N GLY A 226 4.56 -11.20 -3.18
CA GLY A 226 5.76 -11.38 -2.36
C GLY A 226 7.02 -11.70 -3.17
N THR A 227 6.89 -12.23 -4.38
CA THR A 227 8.01 -12.39 -5.32
C THR A 227 8.38 -11.06 -5.97
N ILE A 228 7.38 -10.26 -6.38
CA ILE A 228 7.60 -8.90 -6.91
C ILE A 228 8.26 -8.02 -5.85
N ASP A 229 7.84 -8.11 -4.57
CA ASP A 229 8.40 -7.31 -3.47
C ASP A 229 9.90 -7.60 -3.28
N ARG A 230 10.27 -8.89 -3.23
CA ARG A 230 11.67 -9.31 -3.14
C ARG A 230 12.51 -8.86 -4.33
N ILE A 231 11.96 -8.93 -5.55
CA ILE A 231 12.66 -8.48 -6.76
C ILE A 231 12.83 -6.96 -6.74
N ALA A 232 11.78 -6.21 -6.39
CA ALA A 232 11.82 -4.75 -6.31
C ALA A 232 12.83 -4.26 -5.27
N GLN A 233 12.85 -4.86 -4.08
CA GLN A 233 13.86 -4.55 -3.05
C GLN A 233 15.28 -4.84 -3.53
N ARG A 234 15.48 -5.94 -4.28
CA ARG A 234 16.77 -6.26 -4.88
C ARG A 234 17.17 -5.22 -5.93
N ILE A 235 16.26 -4.80 -6.80
CA ILE A 235 16.51 -3.77 -7.81
C ILE A 235 16.92 -2.47 -7.12
N ILE A 236 16.15 -2.00 -6.13
CA ILE A 236 16.48 -0.77 -5.38
C ILE A 236 17.87 -0.87 -4.77
N LYS A 237 18.20 -2.00 -4.13
CA LYS A 237 19.53 -2.22 -3.56
C LYS A 237 20.63 -2.13 -4.62
N GLU A 238 20.49 -2.84 -5.74
CA GLU A 238 21.48 -2.85 -6.82
C GLU A 238 21.62 -1.47 -7.47
N GLN A 239 20.53 -0.70 -7.62
CA GLN A 239 20.56 0.68 -8.14
C GLN A 239 21.28 1.64 -7.20
N LEU A 240 21.04 1.54 -5.88
CA LEU A 240 21.74 2.35 -4.89
C LEU A 240 23.24 2.00 -4.81
N GLU A 241 23.61 0.73 -4.94
CA GLU A 241 25.01 0.30 -5.02
C GLU A 241 25.67 0.85 -6.30
N TYR A 242 25.00 0.78 -7.45
CA TYR A 242 25.49 1.34 -8.71
C TYR A 242 25.62 2.87 -8.66
N LEU A 243 24.67 3.57 -8.03
CA LEU A 243 24.70 5.02 -7.86
C LEU A 243 25.95 5.48 -7.10
N VAL A 244 26.37 4.73 -6.07
CA VAL A 244 27.59 5.05 -5.30
C VAL A 244 28.80 5.03 -6.23
N GLU A 245 28.94 4.02 -7.09
CA GLU A 245 30.02 3.95 -8.08
C GLU A 245 29.90 5.06 -9.13
N LEU A 246 28.69 5.34 -9.63
CA LEU A 246 28.45 6.34 -10.66
C LEU A 246 28.87 7.75 -10.21
N ARG A 247 28.63 8.07 -8.93
CA ARG A 247 29.00 9.36 -8.30
C ARG A 247 30.51 9.60 -8.25
N GLU A 248 31.35 8.57 -8.33
CA GLU A 248 32.81 8.74 -8.34
C GLU A 248 33.34 9.28 -9.67
N TYR A 249 32.65 9.01 -10.79
CA TYR A 249 33.15 9.36 -12.11
C TYR A 249 33.07 10.86 -12.42
N GLY A 250 32.00 11.56 -11.99
CA GLY A 250 31.82 13.00 -12.26
C GLY A 250 33.04 13.84 -11.85
N PRO A 251 33.49 13.75 -10.58
CA PRO A 251 34.70 14.44 -10.12
C PRO A 251 35.97 14.08 -10.90
N VAL A 252 36.11 12.84 -11.39
CA VAL A 252 37.26 12.42 -12.20
C VAL A 252 37.28 13.17 -13.53
N TYR A 253 36.15 13.24 -14.23
CA TYR A 253 36.04 13.97 -15.50
C TYR A 253 36.24 15.48 -15.31
N SER A 254 35.71 16.08 -14.24
CA SER A 254 35.95 17.50 -13.97
C SER A 254 37.43 17.79 -13.64
N THR A 255 38.07 16.91 -12.86
CA THR A 255 39.51 17.04 -12.57
C THR A 255 40.34 16.94 -13.86
N TRP A 256 40.00 16.01 -14.76
CA TRP A 256 40.66 15.92 -16.07
C TRP A 256 40.41 17.16 -16.93
N GLY A 257 39.19 17.69 -16.93
CA GLY A 257 38.84 18.93 -17.63
C GLY A 257 39.64 20.14 -17.16
N GLY A 258 40.07 20.16 -15.89
CA GLY A 258 40.96 21.19 -15.35
C GLY A 258 42.44 21.04 -15.75
N LEU A 259 42.87 19.84 -16.15
CA LEU A 259 44.25 19.56 -16.58
C LEU A 259 44.42 19.67 -18.11
N GLU A 260 43.39 19.27 -18.86
CA GLU A 260 43.41 19.23 -20.32
C GLU A 260 42.64 20.40 -20.92
N VAL A 261 43.33 21.53 -21.12
CA VAL A 261 42.71 22.80 -21.54
C VAL A 261 41.95 22.67 -22.88
N GLU A 262 42.44 21.87 -23.83
CA GLU A 262 41.81 21.68 -25.15
C GLU A 262 40.55 20.80 -25.09
N LEU A 263 40.45 19.90 -24.11
CA LEU A 263 39.34 18.97 -23.93
C LEU A 263 38.44 19.34 -22.74
N SER A 264 38.66 20.51 -22.15
CA SER A 264 37.98 20.94 -20.92
C SER A 264 36.46 20.93 -21.08
N GLU A 265 35.94 21.56 -22.14
CA GLU A 265 34.51 21.64 -22.41
C GLU A 265 33.83 20.26 -22.57
N PRO A 266 34.31 19.34 -23.44
CA PRO A 266 33.68 18.02 -23.54
C PRO A 266 33.84 17.17 -22.27
N LEU A 267 34.95 17.27 -21.53
CA LEU A 267 35.15 16.53 -20.28
C LEU A 267 34.21 17.03 -19.17
N GLU A 268 34.05 18.34 -19.03
CA GLU A 268 33.05 18.93 -18.13
C GLU A 268 31.62 18.58 -18.56
N GLY A 269 31.36 18.49 -19.88
CA GLY A 269 30.10 17.99 -20.42
C GLY A 269 29.79 16.55 -19.98
N VAL A 270 30.80 15.66 -19.97
CA VAL A 270 30.64 14.28 -19.46
C VAL A 270 30.40 14.28 -17.95
N SER A 271 31.14 15.09 -17.18
CA SER A 271 30.92 15.25 -15.74
C SER A 271 29.47 15.66 -15.43
N ALA A 272 28.96 16.68 -16.13
CA ALA A 272 27.58 17.15 -15.99
C ALA A 272 26.56 16.08 -16.38
N CYS A 273 26.81 15.33 -17.47
CA CYS A 273 25.96 14.22 -17.89
C CYS A 273 25.86 13.12 -16.82
N ILE A 274 27.00 12.76 -16.22
CA ILE A 274 27.05 11.79 -15.11
C ILE A 274 26.25 12.31 -13.91
N GLY A 275 26.39 13.60 -13.57
CA GLY A 275 25.59 14.24 -12.52
C GLY A 275 24.09 14.10 -12.77
N ASN A 276 23.62 14.37 -13.99
CA ASN A 276 22.22 14.20 -14.37
C ASN A 276 21.75 12.74 -14.27
N CYS A 277 22.59 11.78 -14.67
CA CYS A 277 22.29 10.35 -14.52
C CYS A 277 22.16 9.94 -13.05
N CYS A 278 23.03 10.44 -12.16
CA CYS A 278 22.93 10.20 -10.72
C CYS A 278 21.61 10.74 -10.17
N THR A 279 21.26 12.00 -10.47
CA THR A 279 20.00 12.60 -10.01
C THR A 279 18.79 11.81 -10.50
N ALA A 280 18.74 11.44 -11.78
CA ALA A 280 17.64 10.64 -12.32
C ALA A 280 17.54 9.25 -11.66
N LEU A 281 18.67 8.64 -11.32
CA LEU A 281 18.70 7.34 -10.67
C LEU A 281 18.29 7.41 -9.18
N GLU A 282 18.64 8.50 -8.50
CA GLU A 282 18.19 8.81 -7.14
C GLU A 282 16.68 8.97 -7.09
N GLU A 283 16.12 9.83 -7.95
CA GLU A 283 14.67 10.05 -8.06
C GLU A 283 13.93 8.73 -8.34
N LEU A 284 14.42 7.91 -9.27
CA LEU A 284 13.82 6.60 -9.56
C LEU A 284 13.85 5.65 -8.35
N SER A 285 14.95 5.65 -7.59
CA SER A 285 15.11 4.78 -6.42
C SER A 285 14.21 5.23 -5.26
N GLU A 286 14.04 6.54 -5.09
CA GLU A 286 13.12 7.15 -4.15
C GLU A 286 11.67 6.82 -4.51
N ASP A 287 11.25 7.00 -5.76
CA ASP A 287 9.90 6.66 -6.24
C ASP A 287 9.57 5.18 -6.03
N MET A 288 10.52 4.29 -6.32
CA MET A 288 10.33 2.86 -6.08
C MET A 288 10.14 2.53 -4.59
N THR A 289 10.78 3.29 -3.71
CA THR A 289 10.76 3.06 -2.25
C THR A 289 9.53 3.70 -1.58
N GLU A 290 9.19 4.93 -1.97
CA GLU A 290 8.14 5.73 -1.33
C GLU A 290 6.74 5.47 -1.92
N ASP A 291 6.65 5.11 -3.21
CA ASP A 291 5.36 4.92 -3.88
C ASP A 291 5.08 3.46 -4.22
N PHE A 292 6.01 2.77 -4.90
CA PHE A 292 5.74 1.42 -5.42
C PHE A 292 5.70 0.35 -4.32
N LEU A 293 6.76 0.26 -3.49
CA LEU A 293 6.84 -0.76 -2.44
C LEU A 293 5.67 -0.69 -1.43
N PRO A 294 5.24 0.50 -0.94
CA PRO A 294 4.14 0.58 0.02
C PRO A 294 2.81 0.11 -0.56
N VAL A 295 2.54 0.39 -1.83
CA VAL A 295 1.34 -0.11 -2.53
C VAL A 295 1.38 -1.64 -2.63
N LEU A 296 2.52 -2.21 -3.01
CA LEU A 296 2.67 -3.65 -3.15
C LEU A 296 2.45 -4.38 -1.82
N ARG A 297 3.08 -3.89 -0.74
CA ARG A 297 2.93 -4.44 0.62
C ARG A 297 1.49 -4.30 1.13
N GLU A 298 0.80 -3.21 0.81
CA GLU A 298 -0.62 -3.05 1.12
C GLU A 298 -1.47 -4.15 0.46
N TYR A 299 -1.26 -4.46 -0.82
CA TYR A 299 -1.99 -5.56 -1.48
C TYR A 299 -1.71 -6.94 -0.87
N ILE A 300 -0.47 -7.18 -0.41
CA ILE A 300 -0.13 -8.41 0.33
C ILE A 300 -0.97 -8.48 1.61
N LEU A 301 -1.01 -7.40 2.39
CA LEU A 301 -1.78 -7.35 3.63
C LEU A 301 -3.30 -7.48 3.42
N TYR A 302 -3.83 -6.93 2.33
CA TYR A 302 -5.23 -7.16 1.95
C TYR A 302 -5.49 -8.62 1.58
N ALA A 303 -4.59 -9.25 0.82
CA ALA A 303 -4.71 -10.66 0.47
C ALA A 303 -4.69 -11.56 1.71
N GLU A 304 -3.88 -11.22 2.71
CA GLU A 304 -3.86 -11.90 4.02
C GLU A 304 -5.14 -11.63 4.83
N SER A 305 -5.68 -10.42 4.80
CA SER A 305 -6.92 -10.07 5.53
C SER A 305 -8.17 -10.76 4.97
N MET A 306 -8.12 -11.29 3.74
CA MET A 306 -9.22 -12.04 3.12
C MET A 306 -9.16 -13.56 3.39
N LYS A 307 -8.07 -14.08 3.95
CA LYS A 307 -7.89 -15.50 4.24
C LYS A 307 -8.49 -15.87 5.59
#